data_AF-A0A9D6IA78-F1
#
_entry.id   AF-A0A9D6IA78-F1
#
_cell.length_a   1.000
_cell.length_b   1.000
_cell.length_c   1.000
_cell.angle_alpha   90.00
_cell.angle_beta   90.00
_cell.angle_gamma   90.00
#
_symmetry.space_group_name_H-M   'P 1'
#
loop_
_entity.id
_entity.type
_entity.pdbx_description
1 polymer ?
#
loop_
_entity_poly.entity_id
_entity_poly.type
_entity_poly.pdbx_seq_one_letter_code
_entity_poly.pdbx_strand_id
1 'polypeptide(L)' 'MSLREWLGGLGRRLAGRPAVLPSHVEPGSRVRLRNPLASSHRVWVPAGAAGIVVGWDTPGRRVSVELDSPRTVVTVPWSW' A
#
# COMPACT_ATOMS: atom_id res chain seq x y z
N MET A 1 19.29 -38.54 26.62
CA MET A 1 18.54 -37.29 26.32
C MET A 1 19.53 -36.31 25.75
N SER A 2 19.46 -36.05 24.44
CA SER A 2 20.53 -35.40 23.68
C SER A 2 20.13 -33.98 23.30
N LEU A 3 21.03 -33.01 23.57
CA LEU A 3 20.92 -31.56 23.34
C LEU A 3 20.77 -31.16 21.84
N ARG A 4 20.52 -32.12 20.95
CA ARG A 4 20.48 -31.93 19.49
C ARG A 4 19.06 -31.89 18.92
N GLU A 5 18.02 -32.16 19.72
CA GLU A 5 16.62 -32.07 19.28
C GLU A 5 16.02 -30.67 19.39
N TRP A 6 16.70 -29.72 20.05
CA TRP A 6 16.17 -28.37 20.25
C TRP A 6 16.46 -27.38 19.11
N LEU A 7 17.23 -27.77 18.09
CA LEU A 7 17.65 -26.88 16.99
C LEU A 7 16.95 -27.19 15.64
N GLY A 8 15.91 -28.03 15.63
CA GLY A 8 15.20 -28.42 14.39
C GLY A 8 14.00 -27.55 14.00
N GLY A 9 13.65 -26.54 14.79
CA GLY A 9 12.32 -25.90 14.74
C GLY A 9 12.24 -24.48 14.18
N LEU A 10 13.32 -23.88 13.65
CA LEU A 10 13.34 -22.46 13.26
C LEU A 10 13.65 -22.20 11.78
N GLY A 11 13.35 -23.17 10.91
CA GLY A 11 13.65 -23.09 9.47
C GLY A 11 12.49 -22.76 8.53
N ARG A 12 11.32 -22.30 9.02
CA ARG A 12 10.15 -22.01 8.17
C ARG A 12 9.37 -20.78 8.61
N ARG A 13 9.95 -19.60 8.45
CA ARG A 13 9.21 -18.33 8.27
C ARG A 13 10.26 -17.29 7.89
N LEU A 14 9.92 -16.39 6.96
CA LEU A 14 10.77 -15.33 6.38
C LEU A 14 11.43 -15.65 5.03
N ALA A 15 10.93 -16.63 4.27
CA ALA A 15 10.81 -16.35 2.83
C ALA A 15 9.69 -15.30 2.74
N GLY A 16 10.09 -14.04 2.60
CA GLY A 16 9.18 -12.90 2.48
C GLY A 16 8.10 -13.24 1.47
N ARG A 17 6.91 -13.53 1.96
CA ARG A 17 5.71 -13.57 1.13
C ARG A 17 5.71 -12.19 0.48
N PRO A 18 5.91 -12.06 -0.85
CA PRO A 18 5.82 -10.75 -1.47
C PRO A 18 4.50 -10.18 -0.97
N ALA A 19 4.53 -8.96 -0.43
CA ALA A 19 3.31 -8.26 -0.09
C ALA A 19 2.42 -8.43 -1.31
N VAL A 20 1.34 -9.20 -1.15
CA VAL A 20 0.47 -9.55 -2.27
C VAL A 20 -0.06 -8.21 -2.71
N LEU A 21 0.56 -7.63 -3.74
CA LEU A 21 0.05 -6.45 -4.41
C LEU A 21 -1.39 -6.82 -4.71
N PRO A 22 -2.38 -6.08 -4.18
CA PRO A 22 -3.76 -6.34 -4.54
C PRO A 22 -3.78 -6.33 -6.07
N SER A 23 -4.25 -7.42 -6.65
CA SER A 23 -4.18 -7.73 -8.09
C SER A 23 -4.98 -6.76 -8.98
N HIS A 24 -5.29 -5.58 -8.48
CA HIS A 24 -6.19 -4.58 -9.05
C HIS A 24 -5.67 -3.13 -8.98
N VAL A 25 -4.45 -2.89 -8.45
CA VAL A 25 -3.91 -1.52 -8.33
C VAL A 25 -2.61 -1.41 -9.13
N GLU A 26 -2.76 -1.43 -10.45
CA GLU A 26 -1.69 -1.23 -11.44
C GLU A 26 -1.58 0.26 -11.80
N PRO A 27 -0.45 0.80 -12.30
CA PRO A 27 -0.36 2.18 -12.75
C PRO A 27 -1.28 2.32 -13.97
N GLY A 28 -2.04 3.41 -14.03
CA GLY A 28 -3.14 3.60 -14.97
C GLY A 28 -4.50 3.10 -14.44
N SER A 29 -4.55 2.41 -13.30
CA SER A 29 -5.83 1.98 -12.72
C SER A 29 -6.61 3.18 -12.17
N ARG A 30 -7.91 3.22 -12.48
CA ARG A 30 -8.86 4.18 -11.89
C ARG A 30 -9.20 3.74 -10.47
N VAL A 31 -8.99 4.62 -9.50
CA VAL A 31 -9.27 4.35 -8.09
C VAL A 31 -10.14 5.44 -7.47
N ARG A 32 -10.83 5.08 -6.39
CA ARG A 32 -11.51 6.03 -5.51
C ARG A 32 -11.03 5.83 -4.09
N LEU A 33 -10.73 6.93 -3.41
CA LEU A 33 -10.36 6.88 -2.00
C LEU A 33 -11.56 6.42 -1.17
N ARG A 34 -11.37 5.44 -0.29
CA ARG A 34 -12.43 5.02 0.63
C ARG A 34 -12.45 5.89 1.89
N ASN A 35 -11.26 6.18 2.42
CA ASN A 35 -11.10 7.10 3.54
C ASN A 35 -10.67 8.50 3.07
N PRO A 36 -11.12 9.57 3.76
CA PRO A 36 -10.62 10.91 3.50
C PRO A 36 -9.14 11.02 3.90
N LEU A 37 -8.40 11.85 3.18
CA LEU A 37 -7.00 12.13 3.47
C LEU A 37 -6.88 13.53 4.05
N ALA A 38 -6.29 13.60 5.24
CA ALA A 38 -5.88 14.85 5.84
C ALA A 38 -4.35 14.92 5.83
N SER A 39 -3.79 15.85 5.04
CA SER A 39 -2.39 16.22 5.16
C SER A 39 -2.23 17.33 6.19
N SER A 40 -1.16 17.27 7.00
CA SER A 40 -0.77 18.34 7.91
C SER A 40 -0.56 19.69 7.21
N HIS A 41 -0.40 19.69 5.88
CA HIS A 41 -0.18 20.87 5.04
C HIS A 41 -1.47 21.44 4.41
N ARG A 42 -2.61 21.41 5.13
CA ARG A 42 -3.91 22.00 4.73
C ARG A 42 -4.62 21.38 3.51
N VAL A 43 -4.13 20.26 2.97
CA VAL A 43 -4.85 19.56 1.89
C VAL A 43 -5.79 18.52 2.51
N TRP A 44 -7.09 18.76 2.36
CA TRP A 44 -8.13 17.78 2.69
C TRP A 44 -8.68 17.19 1.39
N VAL A 45 -8.57 15.87 1.25
CA VAL A 45 -9.15 15.14 0.13
C VAL A 45 -10.33 14.31 0.67
N PRO A 46 -11.55 14.53 0.18
CA PRO A 46 -12.70 13.78 0.66
C PRO A 46 -12.60 12.29 0.29
N ALA A 47 -13.28 11.46 1.08
CA ALA A 47 -13.62 10.11 0.64
C ALA A 47 -14.42 10.18 -0.67
N GLY A 48 -14.20 9.23 -1.56
CA GLY A 48 -14.79 9.19 -2.89
C GLY A 48 -14.06 10.01 -3.95
N ALA A 49 -13.03 10.78 -3.57
CA ALA A 49 -12.17 11.44 -4.56
C ALA A 49 -11.57 10.39 -5.50
N ALA A 50 -11.72 10.65 -6.79
CA ALA A 50 -11.28 9.75 -7.85
C ALA A 50 -9.93 10.20 -8.41
N GLY A 51 -9.19 9.23 -8.91
CA GLY A 51 -7.89 9.47 -9.51
C GLY A 51 -7.35 8.27 -10.26
N ILE A 52 -6.14 8.42 -10.77
CA ILE A 52 -5.39 7.38 -11.48
C ILE A 52 -4.16 7.03 -10.65
N VAL A 53 -3.91 5.74 -10.48
CA VAL A 53 -2.66 5.26 -9.88
C VAL A 53 -1.51 5.60 -10.82
N VAL A 54 -0.51 6.33 -10.33
CA VAL A 54 0.69 6.67 -11.10
C VAL A 54 1.90 5.82 -10.70
N GLY A 55 1.82 5.13 -9.57
CA GLY A 55 2.84 4.18 -9.15
C GLY A 55 2.67 3.72 -7.70
N TRP A 56 3.61 2.91 -7.23
CA TRP A 56 3.69 2.44 -5.85
C TRP A 56 5.13 2.43 -5.38
N ASP A 57 5.31 2.57 -4.07
CA ASP A 57 6.60 2.40 -3.42
C ASP A 57 6.73 0.96 -2.89
N THR A 58 7.91 0.35 -3.00
CA THR A 58 8.15 -1.02 -2.53
C THR A 58 8.59 -0.98 -1.06
N PRO A 59 7.93 -1.70 -0.12
CA PRO A 59 7.21 -2.96 -0.29
C PRO A 59 5.68 -2.85 -0.38
N GLY A 60 5.16 -2.04 -1.31
CA GLY A 60 3.74 -2.00 -1.67
C GLY A 60 2.83 -1.37 -0.62
N ARG A 61 3.41 -0.68 0.38
CA ARG A 61 2.64 -0.08 1.48
C ARG A 61 2.04 1.26 1.11
N ARG A 62 2.55 1.91 0.07
CA ARG A 62 2.09 3.22 -0.36
C ARG A 62 1.90 3.23 -1.86
N VAL A 63 0.81 3.85 -2.27
CA VAL A 63 0.45 4.01 -3.68
C VAL A 63 0.26 5.50 -3.94
N SER A 64 0.76 5.94 -5.08
CA SER A 64 0.65 7.31 -5.53
C SER A 64 -0.50 7.43 -6.52
N VAL A 65 -1.40 8.37 -6.26
CA VAL A 65 -2.62 8.59 -7.04
C VAL A 65 -2.63 10.05 -7.51
N GLU A 66 -2.73 10.26 -8.82
CA GLU A 66 -3.08 11.57 -9.38
C GLU A 66 -4.60 11.74 -9.28
N LEU A 67 -5.02 12.68 -8.44
CA LEU A 67 -6.44 13.01 -8.25
C LEU A 67 -6.98 13.82 -9.43
N ASP A 68 -8.26 13.62 -9.76
CA ASP A 68 -8.93 14.42 -10.79
C ASP A 68 -9.13 15.87 -10.33
N SER A 69 -9.45 16.08 -9.05
CA SER A 69 -9.65 17.39 -8.45
C SER A 69 -9.43 17.35 -6.92
N PRO A 70 -8.55 18.22 -6.37
CA PRO A 70 -7.61 19.06 -7.10
C PRO A 70 -6.61 18.18 -7.88
N ARG A 71 -6.12 18.66 -9.03
CA ARG A 71 -5.14 17.92 -9.84
C ARG A 71 -3.79 17.88 -9.12
N THR A 72 -3.57 16.85 -8.34
CA THR A 72 -2.38 16.69 -7.50
C THR A 72 -2.08 15.21 -7.28
N VAL A 73 -0.81 14.89 -7.04
CA VAL A 73 -0.37 13.54 -6.73
C VAL A 73 -0.32 13.37 -5.22
N VAL A 74 -1.10 12.43 -4.71
CA VAL A 74 -1.10 12.05 -3.30
C VAL A 74 -0.51 10.66 -3.13
N THR A 75 0.39 10.50 -2.17
CA THR A 75 0.91 9.20 -1.77
C THR A 75 0.21 8.76 -0.50
N VAL A 76 -0.45 7.61 -0.57
CA VAL A 76 -1.34 7.14 0.48
C VAL A 76 -1.09 5.70 0.87
N PRO A 77 -1.37 5.30 2.12
CA PRO A 77 -1.15 3.93 2.57
C PRO A 77 -2.19 3.00 1.95
N TRP A 78 -1.74 1.89 1.35
CA TRP A 78 -2.56 0.92 0.63
C TRP A 78 -3.83 0.41 1.35
N SER A 79 -3.88 0.49 2.68
CA SER A 79 -5.00 0.07 3.53
C SER A 79 -6.17 1.08 3.57
N TRP A 80 -6.33 1.89 2.52
CA TRP A 80 -7.19 3.08 2.53
C TRP A 80 -8.67 2.83 2.28
#